data_AF-A0A6F9AJS5-F1
#
_entry.id   AF-A0A6F9AJS5-F1
#
_cell.length_a   1.000
_cell.length_b   1.000
_cell.length_c   1.000
_cell.angle_alpha   90.00
_cell.angle_beta   90.00
_cell.angle_gamma   90.00
#
_symmetry.space_group_name_H-M   'P 1'
#
loop_
_entity.id
_entity.type
_entity.pdbx_description
1 polymer ?
#
loop_
_entity_poly.entity_id
_entity_poly.type
_entity_poly.pdbx_seq_one_letter_code
_entity_poly.pdbx_strand_id
1 'polypeptide(L)'
;MGRTSLKESFSWEEYLKETSSTPAPPSFFRQVCVHLPRLPLASSDRYVSISPGQSRVPPSNDFKVGMKLEVHDPRNSTSVCIATVMGMTGVRLRLRLDGSDNTNDFWRLVDSSDIQPIGTCEKNGDMLQPPLGTLTITLPITHWVR
;
A
#
# COMPACT_ATOMS: atom_id res chain seq x y z
N MET A 1 -22.60 20.48 31.48
CA MET A 1 -22.95 19.66 30.31
C MET A 1 -21.74 19.66 29.39
N GLY A 2 -21.05 18.53 29.29
CA GLY A 2 -19.74 18.44 28.64
C GLY A 2 -19.83 18.59 27.12
N ARG A 3 -18.99 19.45 26.55
CA ARG A 3 -18.67 19.41 25.12
C ARG A 3 -17.94 18.10 24.85
N THR A 4 -18.62 17.11 24.28
CA THR A 4 -17.96 15.97 23.66
C THR A 4 -17.19 16.49 22.45
N SER A 5 -15.87 16.63 22.61
CA SER A 5 -14.96 16.89 21.51
C SER A 5 -14.97 15.65 20.62
N LEU A 6 -15.75 15.70 19.53
CA LEU A 6 -15.73 14.70 18.47
C LEU A 6 -14.37 14.79 17.77
N LYS A 7 -13.38 14.05 18.27
CA LYS A 7 -12.15 13.74 17.53
C LYS A 7 -12.47 12.55 16.64
N GLU A 8 -12.98 12.82 15.46
CA GLU A 8 -13.22 11.76 14.47
C GLU A 8 -11.94 11.61 13.64
N SER A 9 -10.98 10.90 14.22
CA SER A 9 -9.79 10.43 13.51
C SER A 9 -10.16 9.24 12.63
N PHE A 10 -9.46 9.07 11.50
CA PHE A 10 -9.61 7.90 10.66
C PHE A 10 -9.38 6.60 11.46
N SER A 11 -10.24 5.60 11.25
CA SER A 11 -10.16 4.27 11.87
C SER A 11 -10.12 3.20 10.78
N TRP A 12 -9.03 2.43 10.73
CA TRP A 12 -8.90 1.30 9.82
C TRP A 12 -9.97 0.24 10.04
N GLU A 13 -10.38 0.00 11.28
CA GLU A 13 -11.40 -1.00 11.63
C GLU A 13 -12.76 -0.62 11.03
N GLU A 14 -13.18 0.63 11.22
CA GLU A 14 -14.45 1.14 10.70
C GLU A 14 -14.43 1.15 9.17
N TYR A 15 -13.32 1.61 8.58
CA TYR A 15 -13.16 1.64 7.13
C TYR A 15 -13.23 0.25 6.49
N LEU A 16 -12.54 -0.74 7.06
CA LEU A 16 -12.56 -2.12 6.58
C LEU A 16 -13.96 -2.75 6.72
N LYS A 17 -14.66 -2.42 7.82
CA LYS A 17 -16.04 -2.85 8.04
C LYS A 17 -16.99 -2.24 7.01
N GLU A 18 -16.91 -0.93 6.78
CA GLU A 18 -17.73 -0.22 5.80
C GLU A 18 -17.52 -0.75 4.38
N THR A 19 -16.27 -0.96 4.00
CA THR A 19 -15.89 -1.47 2.67
C THR A 19 -16.00 -3.00 2.54
N SER A 20 -16.47 -3.71 3.58
CA SER A 20 -16.57 -5.18 3.60
C SER A 20 -15.29 -5.88 3.14
N SER A 21 -14.15 -5.38 3.59
CA SER A 21 -12.82 -5.77 3.11
C SER A 21 -11.92 -6.23 4.26
N THR A 22 -10.81 -6.87 3.90
CA THR A 22 -9.79 -7.32 4.88
C THR A 22 -8.44 -6.68 4.59
N PRO A 23 -7.62 -6.38 5.60
CA PRO A 23 -6.27 -5.90 5.35
C PRO A 23 -5.39 -7.01 4.79
N ALA A 24 -4.49 -6.67 3.87
CA ALA A 24 -3.41 -7.56 3.48
C ALA A 24 -2.49 -7.78 4.70
N PRO A 25 -2.25 -9.04 5.13
CA PRO A 25 -1.36 -9.30 6.26
C PRO A 25 0.07 -8.80 5.98
N PRO A 26 0.77 -8.21 6.97
CA PRO A 26 2.16 -7.78 6.80
C PRO A 26 3.11 -8.89 6.31
N SER A 27 2.82 -10.15 6.65
CA SER A 27 3.58 -11.32 6.19
C SER A 27 3.53 -11.57 4.68
N PHE A 28 2.61 -10.94 3.95
CA PHE A 28 2.48 -11.09 2.50
C PHE A 28 3.36 -10.11 1.72
N PHE A 29 3.89 -9.09 2.38
CA PHE A 29 4.78 -8.11 1.76
C PHE A 29 6.18 -8.69 1.72
N ARG A 30 6.74 -8.83 0.51
CA ARG A 30 8.00 -9.56 0.26
C ARG A 30 9.18 -8.63 0.00
N GLN A 31 9.07 -7.40 0.46
CA GLN A 31 10.08 -6.36 0.27
C GLN A 31 11.38 -6.77 0.94
N VAL A 32 12.47 -6.77 0.17
CA VAL A 32 13.80 -7.01 0.71
C VAL A 32 14.24 -5.75 1.43
N CYS A 33 14.71 -5.88 2.67
CA CYS A 33 15.25 -4.76 3.43
C CYS A 33 16.46 -4.18 2.66
N VAL A 34 16.28 -3.03 2.00
CA VAL A 34 17.32 -2.37 1.18
C VAL A 34 18.43 -1.71 2.02
N HIS A 35 18.43 -1.90 3.34
CA HIS A 35 19.44 -1.37 4.27
C HIS A 35 20.71 -2.24 4.39
N LEU A 36 20.91 -3.26 3.55
CA LEU A 36 22.18 -3.98 3.56
C LEU A 36 23.27 -3.12 2.90
N PRO A 37 24.41 -2.85 3.60
CA PRO A 37 25.54 -2.19 2.99
C PRO A 37 26.02 -3.02 1.81
N ARG A 38 26.30 -2.35 0.68
CA ARG A 38 26.86 -2.95 -0.53
C ARG A 38 28.05 -3.83 -0.15
N LEU A 39 27.87 -5.15 -0.11
CA LEU A 39 29.00 -6.06 -0.06
C LEU A 39 29.77 -5.89 -1.38
N PRO A 40 31.11 -5.76 -1.33
CA PRO A 40 31.91 -5.64 -2.55
C PRO A 40 31.69 -6.89 -3.41
N LEU A 41 31.29 -6.65 -4.66
CA LEU A 41 30.98 -7.66 -5.65
C LEU A 41 32.19 -8.57 -5.88
N ALA A 42 32.10 -9.82 -5.44
CA ALA A 42 33.00 -10.85 -5.93
C ALA A 42 32.72 -11.08 -7.42
N SER A 43 33.78 -10.94 -8.19
CA SER A 43 33.90 -11.16 -9.63
C SER A 43 33.17 -12.41 -10.12
N SER A 44 32.55 -12.27 -11.30
CA SER A 44 32.09 -13.34 -12.18
C SER A 44 30.81 -14.07 -11.75
N ASP A 45 29.65 -13.47 -12.06
CA ASP A 45 28.67 -14.19 -12.85
C ASP A 45 27.65 -13.24 -13.50
N ARG A 46 27.33 -13.56 -14.75
CA ARG A 46 26.43 -12.90 -15.70
C ARG A 46 25.42 -11.93 -15.08
N TYR A 47 25.62 -10.65 -15.38
CA TYR A 47 24.78 -9.53 -14.96
C TYR A 47 23.41 -9.60 -15.66
N VAL A 48 22.45 -10.29 -15.05
CA VAL A 48 21.05 -9.92 -15.25
C VAL A 48 20.86 -8.62 -14.48
N SER A 49 20.47 -7.56 -15.18
CA SER A 49 20.24 -6.22 -14.63
C SER A 49 19.09 -6.25 -13.64
N ILE A 50 19.34 -6.66 -12.39
CA ILE A 50 18.33 -6.62 -11.32
C ILE A 50 18.39 -5.22 -10.71
N SER A 51 17.27 -4.50 -10.81
CA SER A 51 17.10 -3.20 -10.16
C SER A 51 17.40 -3.32 -8.66
N PRO A 52 18.07 -2.33 -8.03
CA PRO A 52 18.27 -2.33 -6.59
C PRO A 52 16.92 -2.53 -5.87
N GLY A 53 16.81 -3.56 -5.03
CA GLY A 53 15.61 -3.83 -4.22
C GLY A 53 14.70 -4.98 -4.68
N GLN A 54 14.99 -5.66 -5.80
CA GLN A 54 14.21 -6.83 -6.23
C GLN A 54 14.89 -8.17 -5.89
N SER A 55 14.09 -9.16 -5.48
CA SER A 55 14.60 -10.50 -5.15
C SER A 55 15.09 -11.24 -6.41
N ARG A 56 16.22 -11.95 -6.31
CA ARG A 56 16.74 -12.82 -7.39
C ARG A 56 15.84 -14.01 -7.70
N VAL A 57 15.09 -14.46 -6.70
CA VAL A 57 14.10 -15.54 -6.82
C VAL A 57 12.72 -14.91 -6.73
N PRO A 58 11.83 -15.13 -7.72
CA PRO A 58 10.47 -14.61 -7.66
C PRO A 58 9.81 -14.98 -6.33
N PRO A 59 9.35 -14.00 -5.54
CA PRO A 59 8.70 -14.27 -4.27
C PRO A 59 7.37 -15.01 -4.45
N SER A 60 6.91 -15.72 -3.42
CA SER A 60 5.53 -16.24 -3.40
C SER A 60 4.53 -15.08 -3.36
N ASN A 61 3.38 -15.28 -4.00
CA ASN A 61 2.26 -14.35 -3.96
C ASN A 61 1.12 -14.97 -3.16
N ASP A 62 0.93 -14.49 -1.93
CA ASP A 62 -0.06 -14.99 -0.99
C ASP A 62 -1.30 -14.07 -0.89
N PHE A 63 -1.30 -12.94 -1.62
CA PHE A 63 -2.41 -11.97 -1.64
C PHE A 63 -3.71 -12.57 -2.18
N LYS A 64 -4.83 -11.95 -1.84
CA LYS A 64 -6.16 -12.32 -2.31
C LYS A 64 -6.92 -11.09 -2.80
N VAL A 65 -7.80 -11.31 -3.78
CA VAL A 65 -8.73 -10.27 -4.25
C VAL A 65 -9.58 -9.76 -3.09
N GLY A 66 -9.78 -8.45 -3.02
CA GLY A 66 -10.50 -7.76 -1.95
C GLY A 66 -9.64 -7.37 -0.75
N MET A 67 -8.36 -7.77 -0.71
CA MET A 67 -7.44 -7.29 0.32
C MET A 67 -7.09 -5.82 0.11
N LYS A 68 -6.96 -5.06 1.20
CA LYS A 68 -6.55 -3.65 1.18
C LYS A 68 -5.10 -3.46 1.63
N LEU A 69 -4.42 -2.49 1.03
CA LEU A 69 -3.05 -2.10 1.32
C LEU A 69 -2.86 -0.60 1.08
N GLU A 70 -1.74 -0.06 1.54
CA GLU A 70 -1.27 1.29 1.21
C GLU A 70 -0.35 1.22 -0.01
N VAL A 71 -0.45 2.19 -0.93
CA VAL A 71 0.39 2.21 -2.15
C VAL A 71 0.71 3.61 -2.64
N HIS A 72 1.92 3.83 -3.16
CA HIS A 72 2.24 5.09 -3.85
C HIS A 72 1.35 5.31 -5.09
N ASP A 73 0.76 6.50 -5.21
CA ASP A 73 -0.09 6.86 -6.34
C ASP A 73 0.74 6.91 -7.63
N PRO A 74 0.42 6.12 -8.67
CA PRO A 74 1.14 6.16 -9.94
C PRO A 74 1.07 7.52 -10.66
N ARG A 75 0.12 8.39 -10.29
CA ARG A 75 -0.05 9.75 -10.82
C ARG A 75 0.70 10.80 -10.00
N ASN A 76 1.01 10.49 -8.74
CA ASN A 76 1.77 11.36 -7.85
C ASN A 76 2.58 10.52 -6.85
N SER A 77 3.84 10.24 -7.17
CA SER A 77 4.69 9.33 -6.39
C SER A 77 4.99 9.81 -4.96
N THR A 78 4.70 11.07 -4.62
CA THR A 78 4.85 11.58 -3.24
C THR A 78 3.62 11.29 -2.37
N SER A 79 2.53 10.82 -2.97
CA SER A 79 1.29 10.49 -2.26
C SER A 79 1.19 8.98 -2.04
N VAL A 80 0.76 8.59 -0.84
CA VAL A 80 0.36 7.22 -0.52
C VAL A 80 -1.16 7.17 -0.42
N CYS A 81 -1.78 6.20 -1.05
CA CYS A 81 -3.23 6.03 -1.13
C CYS A 81 -3.64 4.64 -0.64
N ILE A 82 -4.92 4.49 -0.27
CA ILE A 82 -5.51 3.17 -0.01
C ILE A 82 -5.83 2.50 -1.35
N ALA A 83 -5.46 1.23 -1.50
CA ALA A 83 -5.81 0.44 -2.67
C ALA A 83 -6.35 -0.93 -2.32
N THR A 84 -7.21 -1.43 -3.20
CA THR A 84 -7.77 -2.78 -3.16
C THR A 84 -7.10 -3.68 -4.20
N VAL A 85 -6.76 -4.91 -3.82
CA VAL A 85 -6.30 -5.95 -4.74
C VAL A 85 -7.47 -6.43 -5.60
N MET A 86 -7.43 -6.12 -6.89
CA MET A 86 -8.47 -6.50 -7.87
C MET A 86 -8.16 -7.82 -8.57
N GLY A 87 -6.91 -8.28 -8.53
CA GLY A 87 -6.47 -9.51 -9.18
C GLY A 87 -4.98 -9.75 -9.00
N MET A 88 -4.52 -10.93 -9.37
CA MET A 88 -3.11 -11.30 -9.33
C MET A 88 -2.72 -12.09 -10.58
N THR A 89 -1.49 -11.89 -11.05
CA THR A 89 -0.87 -12.68 -12.13
C THR A 89 0.59 -12.94 -11.79
N GLY A 90 0.91 -14.18 -11.41
CA GLY A 90 2.24 -14.52 -10.88
C GLY A 90 2.59 -13.67 -9.65
N VAL A 91 3.72 -12.97 -9.71
CA VAL A 91 4.19 -12.06 -8.63
C VAL A 91 3.63 -10.64 -8.71
N ARG A 92 2.68 -10.39 -9.63
CA ARG A 92 2.08 -9.06 -9.84
C ARG A 92 0.70 -8.98 -9.21
N LEU A 93 0.43 -7.85 -8.57
CA LEU A 93 -0.85 -7.44 -8.03
C LEU A 93 -1.48 -6.40 -8.96
N ARG A 94 -2.74 -6.60 -9.34
CA ARG A 94 -3.57 -5.59 -9.98
C ARG A 94 -4.27 -4.81 -8.89
N LEU A 95 -3.94 -3.54 -8.75
CA LEU A 95 -4.41 -2.66 -7.70
C LEU A 95 -5.35 -1.60 -8.27
N ARG A 96 -6.37 -1.26 -7.48
CA ARG A 96 -7.26 -0.12 -7.72
C ARG A 96 -7.18 0.82 -6.53
N LEU A 97 -6.98 2.11 -6.78
CA LEU A 97 -7.07 3.11 -5.72
C LEU A 97 -8.53 3.21 -5.26
N ASP A 98 -8.76 3.22 -3.95
CA ASP A 98 -10.12 3.31 -3.44
C ASP A 98 -10.77 4.63 -3.90
N GLY A 99 -12.03 4.56 -4.33
CA GLY A 99 -12.77 5.66 -4.95
C GLY A 99 -12.50 5.84 -6.46
N SER A 100 -11.42 5.30 -7.02
CA SER A 100 -11.21 5.37 -8.47
C SER A 100 -12.16 4.46 -9.24
N ASP A 101 -12.38 4.78 -10.53
CA ASP A 101 -13.07 3.87 -11.44
C ASP A 101 -12.23 2.63 -11.78
N ASN A 102 -12.81 1.73 -12.60
CA ASN A 102 -12.20 0.47 -13.01
C ASN A 102 -11.22 0.57 -14.19
N THR A 103 -11.05 1.76 -14.77
CA THR A 103 -10.17 2.01 -15.91
C THR A 103 -8.74 2.33 -15.45
N ASN A 104 -8.59 2.72 -14.19
CA ASN A 104 -7.33 3.18 -13.59
C ASN A 104 -6.59 2.08 -12.79
N ASP A 105 -6.90 0.80 -13.02
CA ASP A 105 -6.17 -0.29 -12.37
C ASP A 105 -4.71 -0.33 -12.85
N PHE A 106 -3.79 -0.55 -11.92
CA PHE A 106 -2.36 -0.62 -12.23
C PHE A 106 -1.70 -1.82 -11.58
N TRP A 107 -0.54 -2.21 -12.10
CA TRP A 107 0.19 -3.37 -11.62
C TRP A 107 1.38 -2.99 -10.73
N ARG A 108 1.56 -3.73 -9.63
CA ARG A 108 2.76 -3.68 -8.78
C ARG A 108 3.27 -5.07 -8.47
N LEU A 109 4.56 -5.19 -8.16
CA LEU A 109 5.15 -6.45 -7.71
C LEU A 109 4.91 -6.63 -6.21
N VAL A 110 4.79 -7.88 -5.75
CA VAL A 110 4.62 -8.21 -4.32
C VAL A 110 5.83 -7.86 -3.45
N ASP A 111 7.00 -7.62 -4.06
CA ASP A 111 8.23 -7.15 -3.39
C ASP A 111 8.53 -5.67 -3.66
N SER A 112 7.63 -4.94 -4.32
CA SER A 112 7.80 -3.52 -4.59
C SER A 112 7.82 -2.72 -3.28
N SER A 113 8.75 -1.76 -3.17
CA SER A 113 8.75 -0.76 -2.11
C SER A 113 7.50 0.13 -2.12
N ASP A 114 6.75 0.13 -3.22
CA ASP A 114 5.60 1.01 -3.41
C ASP A 114 4.34 0.52 -2.69
N ILE A 115 4.28 -0.73 -2.25
CA ILE A 115 3.13 -1.31 -1.56
C ILE A 115 3.45 -1.51 -0.08
N GLN A 116 2.54 -1.22 0.84
CA GLN A 116 2.79 -1.32 2.26
C GLN A 116 1.56 -1.88 3.00
N PRO A 117 1.74 -2.56 4.14
CA PRO A 117 0.62 -2.94 4.98
C PRO A 117 -0.16 -1.70 5.42
N ILE A 118 -1.48 -1.84 5.63
CA ILE A 118 -2.26 -0.75 6.21
C ILE A 118 -1.72 -0.33 7.59
N GLY A 119 -1.76 0.96 7.89
CA GLY A 119 -1.19 1.56 9.09
C GLY A 119 0.31 1.89 9.00
N THR A 120 0.95 1.71 7.85
CA THR A 120 2.38 2.03 7.70
C THR A 120 2.60 3.54 7.71
N CYS A 121 1.79 4.29 6.97
CA CYS A 121 1.81 5.76 7.02
C CYS A 121 1.61 6.28 8.45
N GLU A 122 0.62 5.76 9.16
CA GLU A 122 0.35 6.14 10.57
C GLU A 122 1.54 5.87 11.49
N LYS A 123 2.17 4.71 11.34
CA LYS A 123 3.34 4.36 12.15
C LYS A 123 4.55 5.25 11.89
N ASN A 124 4.74 5.70 10.65
CA ASN A 124 5.88 6.50 10.24
C ASN A 124 5.66 8.01 10.41
N GLY A 125 4.42 8.45 10.68
CA GLY A 125 4.04 9.86 10.64
C GLY A 125 3.94 10.42 9.21
N ASP A 126 3.73 9.55 8.22
CA ASP A 126 3.51 9.92 6.82
C ASP A 126 2.02 10.16 6.55
N MET A 127 1.70 10.93 5.50
CA MET A 127 0.32 11.27 5.16
C MET A 127 -0.31 10.23 4.22
N LEU A 128 -1.43 9.63 4.65
CA LEU A 128 -2.27 8.77 3.81
C LEU A 128 -3.38 9.59 3.14
N GLN A 129 -3.51 9.50 1.82
CA GLN A 129 -4.56 10.18 1.08
C GLN A 129 -5.91 9.48 1.22
N PRO A 130 -7.01 10.23 1.34
CA PRO A 130 -8.35 9.66 1.37
C PRO A 130 -8.72 9.00 0.02
N PRO A 131 -9.74 8.11 0.00
CA PRO A 131 -10.30 7.57 -1.23
C PRO A 131 -10.71 8.65 -2.24
N LEU A 132 -10.45 8.41 -3.52
CA LEU A 132 -10.64 9.35 -4.62
C LEU A 132 -12.11 9.47 -5.01
N GLY A 133 -12.78 10.58 -4.73
CA GLY A 133 -14.15 10.79 -5.19
C GLY A 133 -15.20 10.06 -4.33
N THR A 134 -15.95 10.88 -3.58
CA THR A 134 -17.13 10.51 -2.79
C THR A 134 -16.92 9.48 -1.67
N LEU A 135 -16.38 9.96 -0.56
CA LEU A 135 -17.11 9.84 0.70
C LEU A 135 -17.30 11.25 1.26
N THR A 136 -18.45 11.83 0.93
CA THR A 136 -19.14 12.80 1.77
C THR A 136 -19.64 12.08 3.03
N ILE A 137 -18.75 11.43 3.78
CA ILE A 137 -18.98 11.22 5.21
C ILE A 137 -18.50 12.50 5.86
N THR A 138 -19.34 13.00 6.74
CA THR A 138 -19.35 14.32 7.33
C THR A 138 -18.14 14.55 8.25
N LEU A 139 -16.89 14.43 7.77
CA LEU A 139 -15.72 14.67 8.61
C LEU A 139 -14.71 15.62 8.01
N PRO A 140 -14.25 16.62 8.80
CA PRO A 140 -13.34 17.63 8.32
C PRO A 140 -12.04 16.97 7.85
N ILE A 141 -11.67 17.31 6.61
CA ILE A 141 -10.53 16.85 5.81
C ILE A 141 -9.15 17.21 6.43
N THR A 142 -9.07 17.55 7.71
CA THR A 142 -7.86 18.13 8.32
C THR A 142 -7.00 17.17 9.15
N HIS A 143 -7.35 15.87 9.24
CA HIS A 143 -6.62 14.93 10.10
C HIS A 143 -6.41 13.52 9.52
N TRP A 144 -6.13 13.43 8.21
CA TRP A 144 -5.61 12.20 7.61
C TRP A 144 -4.14 12.02 7.96
N VAL A 145 -3.90 11.23 9.00
CA VAL A 145 -2.61 10.86 9.59
C VAL A 145 -1.74 12.05 10.01
N ARG A 146 -1.41 12.11 11.30
CA ARG A 146 -0.54 13.15 11.86
C ARG A 146 0.84 12.59 12.10
#